data_AF-A0A2K0TVN5-F1
#
_entry.id   AF-A0A2K0TVN5-F1
#
_cell.length_a   1.000
_cell.length_b   1.000
_cell.length_c   1.000
_cell.angle_alpha   90.00
_cell.angle_beta   90.00
_cell.angle_gamma   90.00
#
_symmetry.space_group_name_H-M   'P 1'
#
loop_
_entity.id
_entity.type
_entity.pdbx_description
1 polymer ?
#
loop_
_entity_poly.entity_id
_entity_poly.type
_entity_poly.pdbx_seq_one_letter_code
_entity_poly.pdbx_strand_id
1 'polypeptide(L)'
;MTANELGVLKPAPAGLRILVANSPDLDYPFDILPSHVIPCGPIIRPSLDLGKVDQSLEIWLARGPTVYVNLGTHLEMTKLEAVEMAAAFRQFLDMADAKGQKLQLLWKLKIKGVASEDKVAPSSPEQYEEDAYNAIRRHLGKEMDTDQIRLTNWVTAEPKSVLESGHIICSVNHGGASSFNEALW
;
A
#
# COMPACT_ATOMS: atom_id res chain seq x y z
N MET A 1 -4.22 -16.31 31.01
CA MET A 1 -3.13 -16.96 30.26
C MET A 1 -1.81 -16.37 30.71
N THR A 2 -0.97 -17.15 31.36
CA THR A 2 0.37 -16.73 31.82
C THR A 2 1.42 -16.94 30.72
N ALA A 3 2.59 -16.30 30.85
CA ALA A 3 3.71 -16.51 29.92
C ALA A 3 4.16 -17.99 29.85
N ASN A 4 3.99 -18.74 30.94
CA ASN A 4 4.23 -20.18 30.99
C ASN A 4 3.19 -20.99 30.22
N GLU A 5 1.91 -20.60 30.31
CA GLU A 5 0.81 -21.24 29.56
C GLU A 5 0.91 -20.98 28.05
N LEU A 6 1.44 -19.82 27.66
CA LEU A 6 1.76 -19.47 26.27
C LEU A 6 3.07 -20.10 25.77
N GLY A 7 3.82 -20.81 26.62
CA GLY A 7 5.07 -21.47 26.25
C GLY A 7 6.27 -20.53 26.05
N VAL A 8 6.14 -19.24 26.39
CA VAL A 8 7.17 -18.21 26.19
C VAL A 8 8.45 -18.50 26.98
N LEU A 9 8.33 -19.16 28.14
CA LEU A 9 9.45 -19.47 29.03
C LEU A 9 10.00 -20.90 28.87
N LYS A 10 9.43 -21.70 27.95
CA LYS A 10 9.92 -23.05 27.69
C LYS A 10 11.07 -23.00 26.66
N PRO A 11 12.15 -23.78 26.85
CA PRO A 11 13.20 -23.87 25.85
C PRO A 11 12.63 -24.38 24.52
N ALA A 12 13.16 -23.89 23.41
CA ALA A 12 12.80 -24.37 22.08
C ALA A 12 13.08 -25.89 21.96
N PRO A 13 12.21 -26.66 21.30
CA PRO A 13 12.44 -28.07 21.02
C PRO A 13 13.80 -28.31 20.34
N ALA A 14 14.44 -29.42 20.69
CA ALA A 14 15.69 -29.83 20.06
C ALA A 14 15.51 -30.00 18.54
N GLY A 15 16.42 -29.40 17.77
CA GLY A 15 16.38 -29.47 16.30
C GLY A 15 15.38 -28.53 15.62
N LEU A 16 14.67 -27.67 16.36
CA LEU A 16 13.80 -26.65 15.76
C LEU A 16 14.60 -25.71 14.85
N ARG A 17 14.02 -25.36 13.71
CA ARG A 17 14.53 -24.38 12.76
C ARG A 17 13.38 -23.45 12.40
N ILE A 18 13.56 -22.15 12.65
CA ILE A 18 12.60 -21.10 12.33
C ILE A 18 13.23 -20.23 11.26
N LEU A 19 12.69 -20.29 10.05
CA LEU A 19 13.08 -19.39 8.98
C LEU A 19 12.30 -18.09 9.14
N VAL A 20 13.00 -16.96 9.09
CA VAL A 20 12.40 -15.63 9.21
C VAL A 20 12.77 -14.78 8.01
N ALA A 21 11.81 -14.00 7.52
CA ALA A 21 11.94 -13.21 6.30
C ALA A 21 12.69 -11.87 6.53
N ASN A 22 13.48 -11.77 7.60
CA ASN A 22 14.31 -10.61 7.89
C ASN A 22 15.77 -10.85 7.47
N SER A 23 16.56 -9.79 7.47
CA SER A 23 18.02 -9.85 7.37
C SER A 23 18.62 -8.83 8.34
N PRO A 24 19.89 -8.99 8.73
CA PRO A 24 20.57 -8.02 9.59
C PRO A 24 20.57 -6.59 9.03
N ASP A 25 20.51 -6.43 7.72
CA ASP A 25 20.49 -5.12 7.05
C ASP A 25 19.10 -4.46 7.07
N LEU A 26 18.03 -5.24 7.25
CA LEU A 26 16.64 -4.77 7.17
C LEU A 26 15.99 -4.57 8.54
N ASP A 27 16.46 -5.29 9.55
CA ASP A 27 15.81 -5.38 10.86
C ASP A 27 16.60 -4.63 11.94
N TYR A 28 16.04 -4.57 13.13
CA TYR A 28 16.73 -4.02 14.29
C TYR A 28 18.03 -4.80 14.57
N PRO A 29 19.09 -4.12 15.04
CA PRO A 29 20.32 -4.78 15.43
C PRO A 29 20.07 -5.60 16.70
N PHE A 30 19.79 -6.89 16.52
CA PHE A 30 19.67 -7.83 17.63
C PHE A 30 21.06 -8.27 18.08
N ASP A 31 21.45 -7.91 19.30
CA ASP A 31 22.72 -8.36 19.91
C ASP A 31 22.76 -9.89 20.07
N ILE A 32 21.59 -10.50 20.26
CA ILE A 32 21.43 -11.95 20.45
C ILE A 32 20.32 -12.45 19.53
N LEU A 33 20.71 -13.21 18.52
CA LEU A 33 19.78 -14.00 17.72
C LEU A 33 19.92 -15.48 18.11
N PRO A 34 18.84 -16.14 18.58
CA PRO A 34 18.89 -17.55 18.91
C PRO A 34 19.31 -18.40 17.69
N SER A 35 20.18 -19.38 17.88
CA SER A 35 20.75 -20.19 16.78
C SER A 35 19.74 -21.01 15.98
N HIS A 36 18.52 -21.19 16.51
CA HIS A 36 17.43 -21.87 15.82
C HIS A 36 16.58 -20.92 14.97
N VAL A 37 16.79 -19.60 15.05
CA VAL A 37 16.20 -18.58 14.18
C VAL A 37 17.19 -18.26 13.07
N ILE A 38 16.77 -18.43 11.83
CA ILE A 38 17.61 -18.34 10.64
C ILE A 38 17.07 -17.23 9.74
N PRO A 39 17.74 -16.06 9.69
CA PRO A 39 17.43 -15.00 8.76
C PRO A 39 17.68 -15.46 7.33
N CYS A 40 16.64 -15.38 6.51
CA CYS A 40 16.73 -15.67 5.07
C CYS A 40 15.89 -14.69 4.24
N GLY A 41 15.72 -13.48 4.78
CA GLY A 41 15.02 -12.38 4.14
C GLY A 41 15.86 -11.54 3.17
N PRO A 42 15.20 -10.67 2.39
CA PRO A 42 13.74 -10.60 2.26
C PRO A 42 13.21 -11.82 1.47
N ILE A 43 12.12 -12.42 1.92
CA ILE A 43 11.43 -13.46 1.14
C ILE A 43 10.33 -12.77 0.35
N ILE A 44 10.61 -12.47 -0.91
CA ILE A 44 9.70 -11.79 -1.84
C ILE A 44 9.39 -12.69 -3.03
N ARG A 45 8.17 -12.55 -3.56
CA ARG A 45 7.78 -13.26 -4.78
C ARG A 45 8.45 -12.60 -5.99
N PRO A 46 8.97 -13.38 -6.96
CA PRO A 46 9.39 -12.80 -8.23
C PRO A 46 8.18 -12.26 -9.00
N SER A 47 8.35 -11.09 -9.61
CA SER A 47 7.37 -10.43 -10.47
C SER A 47 7.78 -10.52 -11.93
N LEU A 48 6.79 -10.43 -12.83
CA LEU A 48 7.05 -10.15 -14.25
C LEU A 48 7.23 -8.64 -14.45
N ASP A 49 7.97 -8.27 -15.50
CA ASP A 49 8.09 -6.87 -15.93
C ASP A 49 6.71 -6.25 -16.16
N LEU A 50 6.54 -5.00 -15.73
CA LEU A 50 5.24 -4.32 -15.77
C LEU A 50 4.63 -4.31 -17.18
N GLY A 51 5.40 -3.96 -18.21
CA GLY A 51 4.92 -3.91 -19.59
C GLY A 51 4.37 -5.22 -20.15
N LYS A 52 4.79 -6.36 -19.60
CA LYS A 52 4.27 -7.69 -19.98
C LYS A 52 2.91 -8.00 -19.34
N VAL A 53 2.59 -7.36 -18.22
CA VAL A 53 1.37 -7.58 -17.44
C VAL A 53 0.33 -6.49 -17.71
N ASP A 54 0.77 -5.22 -17.72
CA ASP A 54 -0.07 -4.06 -17.91
C ASP A 54 0.71 -2.93 -18.62
N GLN A 55 0.79 -3.05 -19.95
CA GLN A 55 1.43 -2.06 -20.82
C GLN A 55 0.80 -0.66 -20.68
N SER A 56 -0.50 -0.60 -20.41
CA SER A 56 -1.22 0.67 -20.29
C SER A 56 -0.81 1.44 -19.03
N LEU A 57 -0.53 0.72 -17.95
CA LEU A 57 -0.02 1.28 -16.71
C LEU A 57 1.45 1.67 -16.85
N GLU A 58 2.27 0.86 -17.52
CA GLU A 58 3.68 1.19 -17.81
C GLU A 58 3.81 2.50 -18.58
N ILE A 59 3.08 2.65 -19.69
CA ILE A 59 3.06 3.89 -20.50
C ILE A 59 2.63 5.09 -19.66
N TRP A 60 1.69 4.89 -18.75
CA TRP A 60 1.22 5.96 -17.87
C TRP A 60 2.27 6.35 -16.83
N LEU A 61 2.90 5.38 -16.16
CA LEU A 61 3.98 5.62 -15.19
C LEU A 61 5.17 6.32 -15.84
N ALA A 62 5.49 6.00 -17.10
CA ALA A 62 6.58 6.61 -17.84
C ALA A 62 6.40 8.13 -18.09
N ARG A 63 5.21 8.69 -17.84
CA ARG A 63 4.95 10.14 -18.01
C ARG A 63 5.62 10.98 -16.93
N GLY A 64 6.04 10.41 -15.80
CA GLY A 64 6.69 11.17 -14.74
C GLY A 64 6.81 10.47 -13.38
N PRO A 65 7.51 11.11 -12.43
CA PRO A 65 7.69 10.57 -11.08
C PRO A 65 6.35 10.34 -10.38
N THR A 66 6.14 9.13 -9.87
CA THR A 66 4.85 8.70 -9.34
C THR A 66 4.94 8.34 -7.85
N VAL A 67 3.95 8.79 -7.09
CA VAL A 67 3.67 8.28 -5.74
C VAL A 67 2.69 7.12 -5.88
N TYR A 68 3.06 5.95 -5.34
CA TYR A 68 2.22 4.76 -5.33
C TYR A 68 1.59 4.57 -3.95
N VAL A 69 0.27 4.57 -3.88
CA VAL A 69 -0.49 4.40 -2.64
C VAL A 69 -1.26 3.09 -2.71
N ASN A 70 -0.80 2.08 -1.98
CA ASN A 70 -1.44 0.77 -1.89
C ASN A 70 -1.38 0.24 -0.46
N LEU A 71 -2.54 0.24 0.21
CA LEU A 71 -2.67 -0.15 1.61
C LEU A 71 -2.98 -1.66 1.79
N GLY A 72 -2.60 -2.48 0.82
CA GLY A 72 -2.82 -3.92 0.85
C GLY A 72 -4.22 -4.34 0.42
N THR A 73 -4.53 -5.64 0.53
CA THR A 73 -5.78 -6.22 0.01
C THR A 73 -6.99 -6.04 0.93
N HIS A 74 -6.74 -5.91 2.24
CA HIS A 74 -7.76 -5.96 3.30
C HIS A 74 -8.12 -4.60 3.88
N LEU A 75 -7.27 -3.58 3.72
CA LEU A 75 -7.59 -2.26 4.24
C LEU A 75 -8.65 -1.61 3.35
N GLU A 76 -9.75 -1.24 3.99
CA GLU A 76 -10.84 -0.48 3.40
C GLU A 76 -10.97 0.84 4.16
N MET A 77 -11.09 1.95 3.44
CA MET A 77 -11.24 3.28 4.02
C MET A 77 -12.72 3.63 4.13
N THR A 78 -13.09 4.22 5.25
CA THR A 78 -14.35 4.95 5.34
C THR A 78 -14.34 6.14 4.36
N LYS A 79 -15.53 6.64 4.00
CA LYS A 79 -15.65 7.87 3.20
C LYS A 79 -14.87 9.03 3.81
N LEU A 80 -14.90 9.18 5.14
CA LEU A 80 -14.19 10.25 5.82
C LEU A 80 -12.68 10.14 5.64
N GLU A 81 -12.10 8.96 5.91
CA GLU A 81 -10.65 8.73 5.75
C GLU A 81 -10.18 8.97 4.30
N ALA A 82 -10.97 8.51 3.33
CA ALA A 82 -10.64 8.72 1.91
C ALA A 82 -10.69 10.21 1.52
N VAL A 83 -11.67 10.97 2.04
CA VAL A 83 -11.76 12.42 1.78
C VAL A 83 -10.62 13.19 2.43
N GLU A 84 -10.27 12.86 3.68
CA GLU A 84 -9.13 13.50 4.36
C GLU A 84 -7.81 13.19 3.64
N MET A 85 -7.61 11.95 3.19
CA MET A 85 -6.45 11.59 2.38
C MET A 85 -6.43 12.34 1.04
N ALA A 86 -7.58 12.52 0.39
CA ALA A 86 -7.68 13.31 -0.84
C ALA A 86 -7.34 14.79 -0.61
N ALA A 87 -7.78 15.38 0.51
CA ALA A 87 -7.43 16.74 0.89
C ALA A 87 -5.92 16.89 1.16
N ALA A 88 -5.29 15.88 1.76
CA ALA A 88 -3.84 15.85 1.93
C ALA A 88 -3.09 15.75 0.59
N PHE A 89 -3.58 14.92 -0.34
CA PHE A 89 -3.00 14.84 -1.69
C PHE A 89 -3.12 16.13 -2.48
N ARG A 90 -4.24 16.87 -2.34
CA ARG A 90 -4.37 18.20 -2.95
C ARG A 90 -3.26 19.13 -2.48
N GLN A 91 -3.06 19.25 -1.16
CA GLN A 91 -2.00 20.08 -0.58
C GLN A 91 -0.60 19.61 -1.02
N PHE A 92 -0.38 18.30 -1.07
CA PHE A 92 0.87 17.73 -1.56
C PHE A 92 1.17 18.12 -3.01
N LEU A 93 0.17 18.02 -3.90
CA LEU A 93 0.30 18.38 -5.30
C LEU A 93 0.49 19.89 -5.48
N ASP A 94 -0.23 20.73 -4.71
CA ASP A 94 -0.02 22.18 -4.70
C ASP A 94 1.42 22.55 -4.34
N MET A 95 1.99 21.89 -3.32
CA MET A 95 3.38 22.12 -2.91
C MET A 95 4.38 21.66 -3.97
N ALA A 96 4.11 20.55 -4.67
CA ALA A 96 4.95 20.06 -5.75
C ALA A 96 4.91 21.00 -6.96
N ASP A 97 3.71 21.43 -7.36
CA ASP A 97 3.49 22.38 -8.45
C ASP A 97 4.18 23.72 -8.18
N ALA A 98 4.09 24.24 -6.95
CA ALA A 98 4.79 25.47 -6.54
C ALA A 98 6.32 25.36 -6.63
N LYS A 99 6.87 24.13 -6.58
CA LYS A 99 8.29 23.82 -6.78
C LYS A 99 8.64 23.48 -8.23
N GLY A 100 7.67 23.56 -9.16
CA GLY A 100 7.84 23.16 -10.55
C GLY A 100 7.98 21.64 -10.74
N GLN A 101 7.58 20.84 -9.74
CA GLN A 101 7.63 19.39 -9.77
C GLN A 101 6.27 18.83 -10.14
N LYS A 102 6.14 18.25 -11.33
CA LYS A 102 4.93 17.57 -11.74
C LYS A 102 4.97 16.11 -11.28
N LEU A 103 4.13 15.77 -10.30
CA LEU A 103 4.05 14.42 -9.73
C LEU A 103 2.77 13.71 -10.15
N GLN A 104 2.85 12.40 -10.32
CA GLN A 104 1.71 11.52 -10.54
C GLN A 104 1.32 10.79 -9.26
N LEU A 105 0.06 10.36 -9.18
CA LEU A 105 -0.44 9.55 -8.07
C LEU A 105 -1.17 8.32 -8.59
N LEU A 106 -0.67 7.13 -8.26
CA LEU A 106 -1.38 5.87 -8.43
C LEU A 106 -1.96 5.46 -7.08
N TRP A 107 -3.27 5.55 -6.92
CA TRP A 107 -3.94 5.28 -5.65
C TRP A 107 -4.91 4.11 -5.78
N LYS A 108 -4.56 3.00 -5.15
CA LYS A 108 -5.47 1.86 -4.96
C LYS A 108 -6.30 2.07 -3.70
N LEU A 109 -7.60 2.28 -3.87
CA LEU A 109 -8.56 2.58 -2.81
C LEU A 109 -9.71 1.57 -2.81
N LYS A 110 -10.01 1.01 -1.64
CA LYS A 110 -11.26 0.31 -1.40
C LYS A 110 -12.07 1.10 -0.39
N ILE A 111 -13.32 1.43 -0.72
CA ILE A 111 -14.24 2.07 0.20
C ILE A 111 -14.92 1.00 1.05
N LYS A 112 -14.87 1.20 2.38
CA LYS A 112 -15.58 0.36 3.34
C LYS A 112 -17.07 0.58 3.17
N GLY A 113 -17.81 -0.48 2.86
CA GLY A 113 -19.27 -0.43 2.79
C GLY A 113 -19.92 -0.04 4.12
N VAL A 114 -21.18 0.39 4.08
CA VAL A 114 -21.92 0.76 5.29
C VAL A 114 -22.35 -0.50 6.04
N ALA A 115 -21.66 -0.80 7.14
CA ALA A 115 -22.22 -1.60 8.23
C ALA A 115 -22.44 -0.67 9.42
N SER A 116 -23.62 -0.09 9.54
CA SER A 116 -24.01 0.58 10.79
C SER A 116 -25.52 0.55 10.99
N GLU A 117 -25.92 0.08 12.16
CA GLU A 117 -27.28 -0.08 12.66
C GLU A 117 -27.97 1.24 13.04
N ASP A 118 -27.31 2.40 12.90
CA ASP A 118 -27.89 3.70 13.24
C ASP A 118 -27.51 4.78 12.23
N LYS A 119 -28.57 5.42 11.68
CA LYS A 119 -28.65 6.57 10.75
C LYS A 119 -28.67 6.22 9.25
N VAL A 120 -29.76 6.69 8.63
CA VAL A 120 -30.15 6.63 7.20
C VAL A 120 -29.08 5.99 6.33
N ALA A 121 -29.20 4.67 6.17
CA ALA A 121 -28.34 3.92 5.27
C ALA A 121 -28.49 4.50 3.84
N PRO A 122 -27.39 4.67 3.09
CA PRO A 122 -27.49 4.92 1.66
C PRO A 122 -28.33 3.82 1.01
N SER A 123 -29.07 4.18 -0.04
CA SER A 123 -30.01 3.28 -0.72
C SER A 123 -29.36 2.01 -1.27
N SER A 124 -28.04 2.00 -1.45
CA SER A 124 -27.23 0.80 -1.70
C SER A 124 -25.73 1.03 -1.41
N PRO A 125 -24.91 -0.03 -1.28
CA PRO A 125 -23.45 0.07 -1.18
C PRO A 125 -22.80 0.84 -2.35
N GLU A 126 -23.32 0.66 -3.56
CA GLU A 126 -22.83 1.33 -4.77
C GLU A 126 -23.01 2.84 -4.68
N GLN A 127 -24.17 3.30 -4.18
CA GLN A 127 -24.42 4.72 -3.97
C GLN A 127 -23.46 5.33 -2.95
N TYR A 128 -23.11 4.60 -1.89
CA TYR A 128 -22.15 5.07 -0.89
C TYR A 128 -20.74 5.23 -1.46
N GLU A 129 -20.31 4.24 -2.26
CA GLU A 129 -19.03 4.26 -2.93
C GLU A 129 -18.98 5.42 -3.95
N GLU A 130 -20.03 5.62 -4.74
CA GLU A 130 -20.16 6.76 -5.65
C GLU A 130 -20.10 8.10 -4.90
N ASP A 131 -20.83 8.23 -3.78
CA ASP A 131 -20.80 9.42 -2.93
C ASP A 131 -19.40 9.69 -2.35
N ALA A 132 -18.64 8.66 -2.05
CA ALA A 132 -17.26 8.78 -1.60
C ALA A 132 -16.34 9.24 -2.73
N TYR A 133 -16.43 8.64 -3.91
CA TYR A 133 -15.66 9.07 -5.09
C TYR A 133 -15.99 10.51 -5.50
N ASN A 134 -17.27 10.90 -5.46
CA ASN A 134 -17.70 12.27 -5.73
C ASN A 134 -17.11 13.26 -4.72
N ALA A 135 -17.02 12.88 -3.44
CA ALA A 135 -16.37 13.70 -2.43
C ALA A 135 -14.85 13.83 -2.65
N ILE A 136 -14.17 12.75 -3.03
CA ILE A 136 -12.74 12.77 -3.41
C ILE A 136 -12.51 13.69 -4.63
N ARG A 137 -13.38 13.61 -5.64
CA ARG A 137 -13.32 14.44 -6.86
C ARG A 137 -13.44 15.94 -6.56
N ARG A 138 -14.08 16.36 -5.46
CA ARG A 138 -14.09 17.78 -5.07
C ARG A 138 -12.70 18.33 -4.75
N HIS A 139 -11.78 17.46 -4.33
CA HIS A 139 -10.39 17.83 -4.04
C HIS A 139 -9.46 17.60 -5.24
N LEU A 140 -9.65 16.51 -5.96
CA LEU A 140 -8.68 15.98 -6.94
C LEU A 140 -9.22 15.88 -8.37
N GLY A 141 -10.42 16.38 -8.63
CA GLY A 141 -11.12 16.16 -9.91
C GLY A 141 -10.34 16.65 -11.13
N LYS A 142 -9.69 17.81 -11.05
CA LYS A 142 -8.86 18.36 -12.14
C LYS A 142 -7.71 17.41 -12.51
N GLU A 143 -7.02 16.86 -11.52
CA GLU A 143 -5.88 15.97 -11.73
C GLU A 143 -6.33 14.56 -12.16
N MET A 144 -7.51 14.12 -11.73
CA MET A 144 -8.14 12.90 -12.25
C MET A 144 -8.53 13.07 -13.73
N ASP A 145 -9.12 14.21 -14.10
CA ASP A 145 -9.59 14.48 -15.47
C ASP A 145 -8.44 14.64 -16.47
N THR A 146 -7.27 15.07 -15.99
CA THR A 146 -6.03 15.16 -16.77
C THR A 146 -5.19 13.88 -16.73
N ASP A 147 -5.70 12.79 -16.14
CA ASP A 147 -5.01 11.51 -15.96
C ASP A 147 -3.64 11.67 -15.26
N GLN A 148 -3.51 12.66 -14.36
CA GLN A 148 -2.35 12.81 -13.45
C GLN A 148 -2.52 11.92 -12.21
N ILE A 149 -3.76 11.66 -11.81
CA ILE A 149 -4.11 10.74 -10.71
C ILE A 149 -4.94 9.59 -11.27
N ARG A 150 -4.48 8.37 -11.01
CA ARG A 150 -5.27 7.15 -11.23
C ARG A 150 -5.76 6.62 -9.89
N LEU A 151 -7.06 6.81 -9.66
CA LEU A 151 -7.77 6.21 -8.54
C LEU A 151 -8.44 4.93 -9.02
N THR A 152 -8.11 3.80 -8.40
CA THR A 152 -8.62 2.48 -8.81
C THR A 152 -8.92 1.61 -7.60
N ASN A 153 -9.85 0.65 -7.73
CA ASN A 153 -10.09 -0.35 -6.70
C ASN A 153 -9.07 -1.51 -6.73
N TRP A 154 -8.42 -1.71 -7.87
CA TRP A 154 -7.49 -2.80 -8.11
C TRP A 154 -6.39 -2.42 -9.11
N VAL A 155 -5.21 -2.99 -8.93
CA VAL A 155 -4.09 -2.89 -9.88
C VAL A 155 -3.80 -4.30 -10.37
N THR A 156 -3.85 -4.52 -11.68
CA THR A 156 -3.66 -5.84 -12.29
C THR A 156 -2.25 -6.37 -12.07
N ALA A 157 -1.25 -5.50 -12.22
CA ALA A 157 0.14 -5.82 -11.95
C ALA A 157 0.37 -6.06 -10.45
N GLU A 158 1.26 -7.00 -10.12
CA GLU A 158 1.69 -7.21 -8.74
C GLU A 158 2.41 -5.96 -8.21
N PRO A 159 2.32 -5.65 -6.90
CA PRO A 159 2.97 -4.47 -6.33
C PRO A 159 4.46 -4.38 -6.68
N LYS A 160 5.18 -5.51 -6.66
CA LYS A 160 6.60 -5.56 -7.04
C LYS A 160 6.84 -5.14 -8.49
N SER A 161 6.03 -5.60 -9.45
CA SER A 161 6.13 -5.15 -10.85
C SER A 161 5.99 -3.64 -10.99
N VAL A 162 5.07 -3.03 -10.22
CA VAL A 162 4.84 -1.58 -10.24
C VAL A 162 6.04 -0.85 -9.63
N LEU A 163 6.55 -1.33 -8.49
CA LEU A 163 7.71 -0.74 -7.81
C LEU A 163 8.99 -0.83 -8.66
N GLU A 164 9.20 -1.94 -9.35
CA GLU A 164 10.35 -2.18 -10.24
C GLU A 164 10.27 -1.41 -11.57
N SER A 165 9.17 -0.71 -11.86
CA SER A 165 9.03 0.09 -13.09
C SER A 165 10.05 1.23 -13.22
N GLY A 166 10.72 1.61 -12.12
CA GLY A 166 11.67 2.72 -12.09
C GLY A 166 11.03 4.12 -12.08
N HIS A 167 9.69 4.20 -12.05
CA HIS A 167 8.94 5.46 -12.03
C HIS A 167 8.36 5.81 -10.65
N ILE A 168 8.35 4.86 -9.71
CA ILE A 168 7.84 5.08 -8.36
C ILE A 168 8.92 5.73 -7.50
N ILE A 169 8.63 6.92 -6.98
CA ILE A 169 9.56 7.68 -6.11
C ILE A 169 9.17 7.61 -4.63
N CYS A 170 7.96 7.17 -4.34
CA CYS A 170 7.45 7.02 -2.98
C CYS A 170 6.36 5.94 -2.96
N SER A 171 6.47 5.01 -2.01
CA SER A 171 5.47 3.99 -1.75
C SER A 171 4.79 4.26 -0.41
N VAL A 172 3.50 4.55 -0.44
CA VAL A 172 2.64 4.64 0.75
C VAL A 172 1.92 3.31 0.92
N ASN A 173 2.26 2.58 1.97
CA ASN A 173 1.68 1.28 2.30
C ASN A 173 1.28 1.20 3.78
N HIS A 174 0.56 0.14 4.14
CA HIS A 174 0.03 -0.08 5.49
C HIS A 174 1.04 -0.72 6.46
N GLY A 175 2.30 -0.90 6.05
CA GLY A 175 3.34 -1.54 6.88
C GLY A 175 3.26 -3.07 6.96
N GLY A 176 2.45 -3.73 6.13
CA GLY A 176 2.45 -5.19 6.04
C GLY A 176 3.80 -5.73 5.57
N ALA A 177 4.26 -6.85 6.14
CA ALA A 177 5.61 -7.38 5.92
C ALA A 177 5.98 -7.55 4.43
N SER A 178 5.06 -8.11 3.61
CA SER A 178 5.30 -8.26 2.17
C SER A 178 5.44 -6.90 1.47
N SER A 179 4.53 -5.97 1.71
CA SER A 179 4.56 -4.64 1.08
C SER A 179 5.78 -3.81 1.50
N PHE A 180 6.23 -3.97 2.75
CA PHE A 180 7.46 -3.36 3.23
C PHE A 180 8.69 -3.94 2.52
N ASN A 181 8.81 -5.27 2.48
CA ASN A 181 9.93 -5.94 1.82
C ASN A 181 9.97 -5.66 0.31
N GLU A 182 8.82 -5.63 -0.37
CA GLU A 182 8.73 -5.29 -1.80
C GLU A 182 9.15 -3.83 -2.07
N ALA A 183 8.88 -2.89 -1.16
CA ALA A 183 9.23 -1.49 -1.34
C ALA A 183 10.73 -1.20 -1.14
N LEU A 184 11.46 -2.09 -0.47
CA LEU A 184 12.90 -1.96 -0.23
C LEU A 184 13.76 -2.60 -1.33
N TRP A 185 13.21 -3.51 -2.15
CA TRP A 185 13.97 -4.38 -3.05
C TRP A 185 13.40 -4.51 -4.46
#